data_AF-A0A150HMU8-F1
#
_entry.id   AF-A0A150HMU8-F1
#
_cell.length_a   1.000
_cell.length_b   1.000
_cell.length_c   1.000
_cell.angle_alpha   90.00
_cell.angle_beta   90.00
_cell.angle_gamma   90.00
#
_symmetry.space_group_name_H-M   'P 1'
#
loop_
_entity.id
_entity.type
_entity.pdbx_description
1 polymer ?
#
loop_
_entity_poly.entity_id
_entity_poly.type
_entity_poly.pdbx_seq_one_letter_code
_entity_poly.pdbx_strand_id
1 'polypeptide(L)'
;MSEVIGTVTLSGTKIEGTTQEVASHIFKEIICPNTEMLAANDPQAAMVFAFHVMGLAISQYAEFVSTKKFEKTLNTVTHNLVQNLKKERGELNS
;
A
#
# COMPACT_ATOMS: atom_id res chain seq x y z
N MET A 1 -6.23 14.62 22.85
CA MET A 1 -6.63 13.19 22.80
C MET A 1 -6.91 12.88 21.35
N SER A 2 -6.16 11.97 20.73
CA SER A 2 -6.47 11.48 19.38
C SER A 2 -7.75 10.67 19.45
N GLU A 3 -8.80 11.12 18.75
CA GLU A 3 -10.03 10.35 18.59
C GLU A 3 -9.66 9.00 17.97
N VAL A 4 -10.08 7.90 18.59
CA VAL A 4 -9.84 6.56 18.06
C VAL A 4 -10.87 6.32 16.98
N ILE A 5 -10.47 6.47 15.71
CA ILE A 5 -11.34 6.41 14.53
C ILE A 5 -11.60 4.95 14.06
N GLY A 6 -11.05 3.95 14.77
CA GLY A 6 -11.34 2.53 14.50
C GLY A 6 -10.50 1.57 15.33
N THR A 7 -11.02 0.37 15.56
CA THR A 7 -10.28 -0.76 16.17
C THR A 7 -9.98 -1.80 15.10
N VAL A 8 -8.70 -2.03 14.81
CA VAL A 8 -8.28 -3.13 13.91
C VAL A 8 -8.07 -4.38 14.75
N THR A 9 -8.95 -5.36 14.58
CA THR A 9 -8.81 -6.68 15.21
C THR A 9 -8.13 -7.62 14.22
N LEU A 10 -6.87 -7.96 14.45
CA LEU A 10 -6.20 -9.06 13.75
C LEU A 10 -6.54 -10.36 14.49
N SER A 11 -7.72 -10.92 14.23
CA SER A 11 -8.07 -12.27 14.69
C SER A 11 -7.04 -13.28 14.16
N GLY A 12 -6.80 -14.38 14.88
CA GLY A 12 -5.73 -15.38 14.65
C GLY A 12 -5.75 -16.08 13.29
N THR A 13 -5.50 -15.34 12.23
CA THR A 13 -5.50 -15.78 10.84
C THR A 13 -4.10 -16.25 10.48
N LYS A 14 -3.96 -17.55 10.22
CA LYS A 14 -2.78 -18.11 9.57
C LYS A 14 -2.96 -17.96 8.06
N ILE A 15 -2.14 -17.12 7.43
CA ILE A 15 -2.09 -16.96 5.98
C ILE A 15 -0.95 -17.85 5.47
N GLU A 16 -1.28 -18.87 4.69
CA GLU A 16 -0.31 -19.80 4.12
C GLU A 16 -0.07 -19.50 2.63
N GLY A 17 1.17 -19.64 2.18
CA GLY A 17 1.57 -19.41 0.80
C GLY A 17 3.06 -19.07 0.68
N THR A 18 3.48 -18.74 -0.53
CA THR A 18 4.77 -18.09 -0.79
C THR A 18 4.82 -16.70 -0.15
N THR A 19 6.02 -16.13 -0.01
CA THR A 19 6.20 -14.78 0.56
C THR A 19 5.39 -13.71 -0.18
N GLN A 20 5.27 -13.83 -1.51
CA GLN A 20 4.47 -12.94 -2.34
C GLN A 20 2.96 -13.12 -2.09
N GLU A 21 2.49 -14.36 -1.97
CA GLU A 21 1.09 -14.66 -1.69
C GLU A 21 0.70 -14.13 -0.31
N VAL A 22 1.51 -14.39 0.72
CA VAL A 22 1.26 -13.88 2.06
C VAL A 22 1.16 -12.36 2.08
N ALA A 23 2.09 -11.65 1.42
CA ALA A 23 2.02 -10.19 1.31
C ALA A 23 0.75 -9.72 0.57
N SER A 24 0.35 -10.44 -0.49
CA SER A 24 -0.87 -10.13 -1.25
C SER A 24 -2.13 -10.35 -0.44
N HIS A 25 -2.19 -11.40 0.37
CA HIS A 25 -3.30 -11.69 1.27
C HIS A 25 -3.43 -10.62 2.35
N ILE A 26 -2.32 -10.21 2.99
CA ILE A 26 -2.33 -9.08 3.95
C ILE A 26 -2.91 -7.82 3.28
N PHE A 27 -2.46 -7.51 2.07
CA PHE A 27 -2.96 -6.34 1.35
C PHE A 27 -4.46 -6.44 1.07
N LYS A 28 -4.92 -7.56 0.51
CA LYS A 28 -6.31 -7.76 0.10
C LYS A 28 -7.29 -7.92 1.25
N GLU A 29 -6.90 -8.61 2.32
CA GLU A 29 -7.82 -8.99 3.39
C GLU A 29 -7.80 -8.01 4.55
N ILE A 30 -6.71 -7.26 4.73
CA ILE A 30 -6.56 -6.32 5.84
C ILE A 30 -6.53 -4.88 5.33
N ILE A 31 -5.66 -4.56 4.35
CA ILE A 31 -5.45 -3.16 3.95
C ILE A 31 -6.59 -2.63 3.08
N CYS A 32 -6.99 -3.37 2.03
CA CYS A 32 -8.05 -2.94 1.10
C CYS A 32 -9.40 -2.68 1.81
N PRO A 33 -9.95 -3.57 2.65
CA PRO A 33 -11.27 -3.36 3.25
C PRO A 33 -11.29 -2.15 4.18
N ASN A 34 -10.20 -1.89 4.90
CA ASN A 34 -10.08 -0.70 5.74
C ASN A 34 -10.00 0.58 4.89
N THR A 35 -9.27 0.55 3.77
CA THR A 35 -9.19 1.68 2.85
C THR A 35 -10.56 1.99 2.23
N GLU A 36 -11.30 0.96 1.81
CA GLU A 36 -12.65 1.08 1.25
C GLU A 36 -13.65 1.59 2.28
N MET A 37 -13.61 1.05 3.51
CA MET A 37 -14.43 1.52 4.63
C MET A 37 -14.16 3.00 4.93
N LEU A 38 -12.89 3.42 4.95
CA LEU A 38 -12.53 4.82 5.13
C LEU A 38 -13.03 5.66 3.95
N ALA A 39 -12.86 5.21 2.71
CA ALA A 39 -13.23 5.96 1.52
C ALA A 39 -14.74 6.21 1.41
N ALA A 40 -15.55 5.26 1.87
CA ALA A 40 -17.00 5.39 1.93
C ALA A 40 -17.48 6.47 2.92
N ASN A 41 -16.69 6.77 3.95
CA ASN A 41 -17.03 7.73 5.00
C ASN A 41 -16.34 9.09 4.80
N ASP A 42 -15.01 9.07 4.58
CA ASP A 42 -14.15 10.22 4.32
C ASP A 42 -13.02 9.84 3.33
N PRO A 43 -13.15 10.23 2.04
CA PRO A 43 -12.12 10.00 1.04
C PRO A 43 -10.73 10.56 1.41
N GLN A 44 -10.67 11.65 2.17
CA GLN A 44 -9.41 12.23 2.62
C GLN A 44 -8.74 11.32 3.66
N ALA A 45 -9.51 10.76 4.61
CA ALA A 45 -8.99 9.80 5.57
C ALA A 45 -8.46 8.54 4.87
N ALA A 46 -9.14 8.05 3.83
CA ALA A 46 -8.66 6.91 3.04
C ALA A 46 -7.33 7.18 2.35
N MET A 47 -7.17 8.39 1.77
CA MET A 47 -5.89 8.80 1.16
C MET A 47 -4.78 8.88 2.20
N VAL A 48 -5.04 9.47 3.38
CA VAL A 48 -4.06 9.56 4.48
C VAL A 48 -3.66 8.16 4.98
N PHE A 49 -4.63 7.26 5.14
CA PHE A 49 -4.36 5.88 5.52
C PHE A 49 -3.49 5.15 4.50
N ALA A 50 -3.86 5.21 3.21
CA ALA A 50 -3.10 4.58 2.13
C ALA A 50 -1.66 5.14 2.03
N PHE A 51 -1.49 6.45 2.22
CA PHE A 51 -0.18 7.10 2.24
C PHE A 51 0.72 6.56 3.37
N HIS A 52 0.17 6.40 4.58
CA HIS A 52 0.93 5.83 5.70
C HIS A 52 1.27 4.35 5.49
N VAL A 53 0.35 3.56 4.95
CA VAL A 53 0.62 2.15 4.59
C VAL A 53 1.76 2.05 3.58
N MET A 54 1.75 2.89 2.53
CA MET A 54 2.83 2.96 1.55
C MET A 54 4.17 3.30 2.21
N GLY A 55 4.21 4.32 3.06
CA GLY A 55 5.41 4.73 3.78
C GLY A 55 5.99 3.61 4.64
N LEU A 56 5.14 2.90 5.40
CA LEU A 56 5.55 1.77 6.23
C LEU A 56 6.14 0.62 5.40
N ALA A 57 5.50 0.25 4.29
CA ALA A 57 5.99 -0.80 3.40
C ALA A 57 7.34 -0.45 2.77
N ILE A 58 7.52 0.82 2.36
CA ILE A 58 8.79 1.31 1.82
C ILE A 58 9.89 1.28 2.89
N SER A 59 9.61 1.76 4.11
CA SER A 59 10.56 1.71 5.22
C SER A 59 10.96 0.28 5.57
N GLN A 60 10.00 -0.66 5.60
CA GLN A 60 10.30 -2.07 5.83
C GLN A 60 11.25 -2.63 4.77
N TYR A 61 11.05 -2.30 3.49
CA TYR A 61 11.94 -2.75 2.43
C TYR A 61 13.37 -2.18 2.57
N ALA A 62 13.49 -0.92 3.01
CA ALA A 62 14.78 -0.25 3.17
C ALA A 62 15.73 -0.98 4.13
N GLU A 63 15.21 -1.63 5.17
CA GLU A 63 16.00 -2.41 6.14
C GLU A 63 16.74 -3.60 5.52
N PHE A 64 16.32 -4.09 4.34
CA PHE A 64 16.89 -5.29 3.71
C PHE A 64 17.80 -5.02 2.52
N VAL A 65 17.99 -3.76 2.13
CA VAL A 65 18.77 -3.40 0.94
C VAL A 65 19.68 -2.20 1.20
N SER A 66 20.77 -2.09 0.43
CA SER A 66 21.60 -0.88 0.48
C SER A 66 20.83 0.33 -0.05
N THR A 67 21.17 1.53 0.41
CA THR A 67 20.58 2.80 -0.05
C THR A 67 20.59 2.92 -1.59
N LYS A 68 21.70 2.53 -2.23
CA LYS A 68 21.82 2.53 -3.70
C LYS A 68 20.82 1.59 -4.38
N LYS A 69 20.62 0.38 -3.83
CA LYS A 69 19.65 -0.58 -4.39
C LYS A 69 18.22 -0.12 -4.11
N PHE A 70 17.96 0.39 -2.91
CA PHE A 70 16.68 0.97 -2.51
C PHE A 70 16.24 2.07 -3.48
N GLU A 71 17.07 3.09 -3.69
CA GLU A 71 16.79 4.22 -4.58
C GLU A 71 16.51 3.76 -6.01
N LYS A 72 17.38 2.88 -6.55
CA LYS A 72 17.19 2.33 -7.91
C LYS A 72 15.88 1.56 -8.03
N THR A 73 15.53 0.73 -7.04
CA THR A 73 14.29 -0.03 -7.02
C THR A 73 13.08 0.90 -6.97
N LEU A 74 13.05 1.88 -6.06
CA LEU A 74 11.93 2.82 -5.95
C LEU A 74 11.75 3.66 -7.21
N ASN A 75 12.83 4.17 -7.82
CA ASN A 75 12.75 4.89 -9.09
C ASN A 75 12.11 4.02 -10.19
N THR A 76 12.44 2.74 -10.23
CA THR A 76 11.86 1.81 -11.22
C THR A 76 10.38 1.54 -10.94
N VAL A 77 10.03 1.25 -9.69
CA VAL A 77 8.64 0.96 -9.28
C VAL A 77 7.73 2.17 -9.50
N THR A 78 8.16 3.35 -9.06
CA THR A 78 7.40 4.59 -9.23
C THR A 78 7.27 4.99 -10.69
N HIS A 79 8.34 4.86 -11.50
CA HIS A 79 8.27 5.10 -12.93
C HIS A 79 7.22 4.20 -13.59
N ASN A 80 7.26 2.89 -13.33
CA ASN A 80 6.29 1.95 -13.90
C ASN A 80 4.86 2.23 -13.44
N LEU A 81 4.67 2.58 -12.16
CA LEU A 81 3.37 2.97 -11.62
C LEU A 81 2.82 4.21 -12.34
N VAL A 82 3.65 5.24 -12.54
CA VAL A 82 3.25 6.44 -13.29
C VAL A 82 2.85 6.09 -14.72
N GLN A 83 3.60 5.22 -15.41
CA GLN A 83 3.22 4.79 -16.77
C GLN A 83 1.88 4.07 -16.80
N ASN A 84 1.63 3.17 -15.84
CA ASN A 84 0.35 2.48 -15.73
C ASN A 84 -0.80 3.45 -15.43
N LEU A 85 -0.61 4.40 -14.51
CA LEU A 85 -1.61 5.43 -14.21
C LEU A 85 -1.92 6.28 -15.44
N LYS A 86 -0.89 6.72 -16.17
CA LYS A 86 -1.08 7.46 -17.42
C LYS A 86 -1.90 6.66 -18.43
N LYS A 87 -1.63 5.35 -18.54
CA LYS A 87 -2.37 4.45 -19.43
C LYS A 87 -3.84 4.36 -19.03
N GLU A 88 -4.10 4.09 -17.76
CA GLU A 88 -5.46 3.95 -17.20
C GLU A 88 -6.28 5.24 -17.33
N ARG A 89 -5.62 6.39 -17.24
CA ARG A 89 -6.25 7.72 -17.34
C ARG A 89 -6.35 8.23 -18.77
N GLY A 90 -5.86 7.49 -19.76
CA GLY A 90 -5.82 7.94 -21.15
C GLY A 90 -4.88 9.14 -21.40
N GLU A 91 -3.97 9.42 -20.46
CA GLU A 91 -2.89 10.40 -20.61
C GLU A 91 -1.80 9.89 -21.57
N LEU A 92 -1.85 8.59 -21.91
CA LEU A 92 -1.15 7.99 -23.03
C LEU A 92 -2.02 8.02 -24.29
N ASN A 93 -2.33 9.20 -24.82
CA ASN A 93 -2.86 9.42 -26.18
C ASN A 93 -2.29 10.78 -26.66
N SER A 94 -1.71 10.99 -27.86
CA SER A 94 -1.52 10.16 -29.07
C SER A 94 -0.05 10.20 -29.50
#